data_AF-A0AAU9XBS5-F1
#
_entry.id   AF-A0AAU9XBS5-F1
#
_cell.length_a   1.000
_cell.length_b   1.000
_cell.length_c   1.000
_cell.angle_alpha   90.00
_cell.angle_beta   90.00
_cell.angle_gamma   90.00
#
_symmetry.space_group_name_H-M   'P 1'
#
loop_
_entity.id
_entity.type
_entity.pdbx_description
1 polymer ?
#
loop_
_entity_poly.entity_id
_entity_poly.type
_entity_poly.pdbx_seq_one_letter_code
_entity_poly.pdbx_strand_id
1 'polypeptide(L)'
;MSYIVEQFEEKARFINESEAELIRERLEILVNNIVTQMEKHDSRFQSTLVKSGSVYEGTKVCEPNEFDFMVKITPLTDKPSILQSSCARDGGYVQLSLEEDQWKDFRDEKGFFSPYLLSRHFKKLIMESISDVETPEGLSIDRAPQDESEGRLWLQYSGILCDSGEENVSGVTYSETHGPSTTLDIHWKGGTTYDNLKVNVDLTPAIDLPISSLPVQPITDVRPEVQPKIQGILQKTGFHVVPAGFDEWRISFSKAEKEILATSPDGFKACYKVLKVLRDDVSENLGLRTSLLPSYLFKTVLLSQLFTKDVHAWEKEFRSQMIIDVLELVLQAIKQEKLPSFFIPSSLLLSKAHENRLRECLVEDMLNEVKGSKMANSLMDVEEKKQQVKILQLIELLEYIFSCLKGGKNPTNVWKMMFANIDSVPGSRTATEKFDVSWIDIIDVTVTELSPAAYRNLKKTMNIWEAFVPLFREELPVKERQLAQKYQFLVSEKMKRFEAEQPDLSKEEVRQLRACELVSDWLFVHVVEKYMENDNTTLSSTQKILPLGFCLPDDSPFQEIADIAMEKGSKEALAIFEKVLNKYLSGIPEICIMMAIVYFIKETFLHSKEALKLKLDHITIPGLDLD
;
A
#
# COMPACT_ATOMS: atom_id res chain seq x y z
N MET A 1 39.30 -3.23 -1.64
CA MET A 1 38.09 -4.08 -1.55
C MET A 1 37.82 -4.53 -0.12
N SER A 2 38.71 -5.30 0.55
CA SER A 2 38.50 -5.71 1.97
C SER A 2 38.21 -4.54 2.91
N TYR A 3 38.93 -3.43 2.77
CA TYR A 3 38.73 -2.24 3.60
C TYR A 3 37.33 -1.60 3.47
N ILE A 4 36.77 -1.57 2.25
CA ILE A 4 35.43 -0.99 2.01
C ILE A 4 34.36 -1.82 2.73
N VAL A 5 34.46 -3.15 2.64
CA VAL A 5 33.55 -4.06 3.34
C VAL A 5 33.66 -3.90 4.86
N GLU A 6 34.87 -3.75 5.40
CA GLU A 6 35.07 -3.51 6.83
C GLU A 6 34.41 -2.21 7.31
N GLN A 7 34.48 -1.13 6.51
CA GLN A 7 33.79 0.13 6.83
C GLN A 7 32.27 -0.05 6.89
N PHE A 8 31.68 -0.77 5.94
CA PHE A 8 30.24 -1.06 5.96
C PHE A 8 29.86 -2.03 7.09
N GLU A 9 30.71 -2.99 7.45
CA GLU A 9 30.51 -3.85 8.63
C GLU A 9 30.50 -3.04 9.93
N GLU A 10 31.34 -2.01 10.04
CA GLU A 10 31.37 -1.10 11.19
C GLU A 10 30.11 -0.23 11.24
N LYS A 11 29.72 0.39 10.11
CA LYS A 11 28.48 1.18 9.99
C LYS A 11 27.22 0.36 10.31
N ALA A 12 27.25 -0.95 10.07
CA ALA A 12 26.10 -1.82 10.30
C ALA A 12 25.78 -2.06 11.79
N ARG A 13 26.70 -1.76 12.71
CA ARG A 13 26.53 -2.05 14.15
C ARG A 13 25.60 -1.03 14.80
N PHE A 14 24.97 -1.44 15.90
CA PHE A 14 24.28 -0.47 16.75
C PHE A 14 25.31 0.43 17.44
N ILE A 15 25.03 1.72 17.48
CA ILE A 15 25.82 2.70 18.24
C ILE A 15 25.81 2.32 19.73
N ASN A 16 24.66 1.84 20.25
CA ASN A 16 24.53 1.38 21.63
C ASN A 16 23.73 0.08 21.71
N GLU A 17 24.44 -1.05 21.72
CA GLU A 17 23.86 -2.41 21.82
C GLU A 17 23.02 -2.61 23.10
N SER A 18 23.42 -2.01 24.22
CA SER A 18 22.69 -2.16 25.49
C SER A 18 21.35 -1.41 25.49
N GLU A 19 21.31 -0.21 24.90
CA GLU A 19 20.07 0.54 24.76
C GLU A 19 19.15 -0.09 23.70
N ALA A 20 19.71 -0.61 22.60
CA ALA A 20 18.95 -1.37 21.61
C ALA A 20 18.28 -2.62 22.20
N GLU A 21 18.97 -3.32 23.10
CA GLU A 21 18.42 -4.46 23.82
C GLU A 21 17.30 -4.05 24.77
N LEU A 22 17.45 -2.94 25.49
CA LEU A 22 16.41 -2.39 26.35
C LEU A 22 15.15 -2.00 25.55
N ILE A 23 15.31 -1.36 24.39
CA ILE A 23 14.20 -1.05 23.46
C ILE A 23 13.47 -2.34 23.08
N ARG A 24 14.21 -3.39 22.67
CA ARG A 24 13.63 -4.70 22.32
C ARG A 24 12.81 -5.26 23.48
N GLU A 25 13.36 -5.29 24.69
CA GLU A 25 12.66 -5.83 25.87
C GLU A 25 11.37 -5.08 26.18
N ARG A 26 11.39 -3.75 26.13
CA ARG A 26 10.18 -2.93 26.39
C ARG A 26 9.12 -3.13 25.33
N LEU A 27 9.50 -3.23 24.05
CA LEU A 27 8.57 -3.50 22.96
C LEU A 27 7.97 -4.91 23.05
N GLU A 28 8.75 -5.91 23.44
CA GLU A 28 8.22 -7.26 23.66
C GLU A 28 7.17 -7.28 24.77
N ILE A 29 7.36 -6.55 25.86
CA ILE A 29 6.37 -6.42 26.93
C ILE A 29 5.09 -5.78 26.38
N LEU A 30 5.21 -4.66 25.66
CA LEU A 30 4.06 -3.96 25.08
C LEU A 30 3.27 -4.87 24.12
N VAL A 31 3.95 -5.54 23.19
CA VAL A 31 3.31 -6.40 22.19
C VAL A 31 2.61 -7.59 22.85
N ASN A 32 3.23 -8.21 23.86
CA ASN A 32 2.57 -9.28 24.62
C ASN A 32 1.31 -8.79 25.34
N ASN A 33 1.35 -7.57 25.91
CA ASN A 33 0.18 -6.97 26.55
C ASN A 33 -0.94 -6.70 25.54
N ILE A 34 -0.62 -6.13 24.37
CA ILE A 34 -1.58 -5.87 23.28
C ILE A 34 -2.24 -7.19 22.84
N VAL A 35 -1.45 -8.21 22.55
CA VAL A 35 -1.95 -9.52 22.13
C VAL A 35 -2.83 -10.15 23.22
N THR A 36 -2.44 -10.04 24.49
CA THR A 36 -3.24 -10.57 25.60
C THR A 36 -4.59 -9.86 25.73
N GLN A 37 -4.67 -8.55 25.47
CA GLN A 37 -5.95 -7.82 25.47
C GLN A 37 -6.80 -8.16 24.24
N MET A 38 -6.17 -8.31 23.06
CA MET A 38 -6.84 -8.72 21.83
C MET A 38 -7.62 -10.03 22.01
N GLU A 39 -7.03 -11.00 22.72
CA GLU A 39 -7.66 -12.29 23.04
C GLU A 39 -8.87 -12.18 23.97
N LYS A 40 -8.94 -11.11 24.79
CA LYS A 40 -10.10 -10.84 25.65
C LYS A 40 -11.23 -10.16 24.88
N HIS A 41 -10.89 -9.28 23.93
CA HIS A 41 -11.85 -8.60 23.07
C HIS A 41 -12.53 -9.56 22.09
N ASP A 42 -11.77 -10.50 21.50
CA ASP A 42 -12.33 -11.56 20.66
C ASP A 42 -11.59 -12.89 20.89
N SER A 43 -12.26 -13.83 21.56
CA SER A 43 -11.69 -15.14 21.90
C SER A 43 -11.31 -15.98 20.67
N ARG A 44 -11.80 -15.65 19.46
CA ARG A 44 -11.40 -16.32 18.22
C ARG A 44 -9.94 -16.04 17.86
N PHE A 45 -9.39 -14.92 18.36
CA PHE A 45 -8.03 -14.45 18.08
C PHE A 45 -7.01 -14.88 19.13
N GLN A 46 -7.29 -15.94 19.91
CA GLN A 46 -6.26 -16.66 20.68
C GLN A 46 -5.03 -16.91 19.82
N SER A 47 -3.86 -16.55 20.34
CA SER A 47 -2.69 -16.43 19.49
C SER A 47 -1.39 -16.88 20.14
N THR A 48 -0.36 -17.02 19.30
CA THR A 48 1.01 -17.22 19.75
C THR A 48 1.90 -16.24 19.01
N LEU A 49 2.69 -15.48 19.75
CA LEU A 49 3.60 -14.50 19.18
C LEU A 49 4.86 -15.18 18.65
N VAL A 50 5.18 -14.93 17.39
CA VAL A 50 6.40 -15.40 16.74
C VAL A 50 7.28 -14.20 16.43
N LYS A 51 8.41 -14.12 17.15
CA LYS A 51 9.46 -13.11 16.95
C LYS A 51 10.17 -13.36 15.61
N SER A 52 10.01 -12.48 14.63
CA SER A 52 10.48 -12.66 13.24
C SER A 52 11.22 -11.44 12.71
N GLY A 53 11.88 -11.56 11.55
CA GLY A 53 12.53 -10.41 10.93
C GLY A 53 13.89 -10.08 11.53
N SER A 54 14.47 -8.97 11.07
CA SER A 54 15.93 -8.81 11.08
C SER A 54 16.54 -8.66 12.48
N VAL A 55 15.79 -8.14 13.46
CA VAL A 55 16.24 -8.08 14.87
C VAL A 55 16.47 -9.49 15.41
N TYR A 56 15.47 -10.36 15.31
CA TYR A 56 15.52 -11.72 15.88
C TYR A 56 16.35 -12.70 15.05
N GLU A 57 16.67 -12.34 13.81
CA GLU A 57 17.60 -13.06 12.94
C GLU A 57 19.07 -12.64 13.18
N GLY A 58 19.32 -11.58 13.97
CA GLY A 58 20.65 -11.02 14.21
C GLY A 58 21.22 -10.27 13.01
N THR A 59 20.36 -9.74 12.14
CA THR A 59 20.68 -9.09 10.85
C THR A 59 20.14 -7.65 10.76
N LYS A 60 19.62 -7.10 11.87
CA LYS A 60 19.31 -5.66 11.98
C LYS A 60 20.60 -4.85 11.91
N VAL A 61 20.49 -3.68 11.30
CA VAL A 61 21.60 -2.75 11.06
C VAL A 61 21.21 -1.33 11.50
N CYS A 62 22.24 -0.53 11.81
CA CYS A 62 22.19 0.89 12.17
C CYS A 62 21.39 1.20 13.44
N GLU A 63 20.06 1.19 13.37
CA GLU A 63 19.18 1.58 14.48
C GLU A 63 18.17 0.48 14.81
N PRO A 64 17.76 0.33 16.08
CA PRO A 64 16.68 -0.55 16.52
C PRO A 64 15.31 0.11 16.25
N ASN A 65 15.04 0.47 15.00
CA ASN A 65 13.87 1.26 14.59
C ASN A 65 12.76 0.44 13.91
N GLU A 66 12.88 -0.88 13.83
CA GLU A 66 11.92 -1.76 13.16
C GLU A 66 11.91 -3.14 13.82
N PHE A 67 10.72 -3.63 14.19
CA PHE A 67 10.50 -4.93 14.81
C PHE A 67 9.30 -5.64 14.18
N ASP A 68 9.52 -6.88 13.72
CA ASP A 68 8.47 -7.68 13.10
C ASP A 68 7.98 -8.80 14.04
N PHE A 69 6.67 -8.89 14.19
CA PHE A 69 6.02 -9.98 14.92
C PHE A 69 4.93 -10.62 14.06
N MET A 70 4.96 -11.93 13.98
CA MET A 70 3.83 -12.70 13.45
C MET A 70 2.93 -13.12 14.60
N VAL A 71 1.65 -12.76 14.52
CA VAL A 71 0.60 -13.15 15.48
C VAL A 71 -0.10 -14.37 14.91
N LYS A 72 0.34 -15.57 15.33
CA LYS A 72 -0.25 -16.83 14.88
C LYS A 72 -1.63 -16.98 15.50
N ILE A 73 -2.69 -17.04 14.70
CA ILE A 73 -4.06 -17.26 15.20
C ILE A 73 -4.23 -18.76 15.45
N THR A 74 -4.11 -19.16 16.72
CA THR A 74 -4.06 -20.57 17.14
C THR A 74 -5.29 -21.36 16.70
N PRO A 75 -6.53 -20.85 16.86
CA PRO A 75 -7.74 -21.57 16.42
C PRO A 75 -7.85 -21.82 14.91
N LEU A 76 -7.02 -21.19 14.07
CA LEU A 76 -6.98 -21.40 12.62
C LEU A 76 -5.86 -22.36 12.17
N THR A 77 -5.00 -22.84 13.07
CA THR A 77 -3.88 -23.72 12.75
C THR A 77 -4.36 -24.98 12.04
N ASP A 78 -3.78 -25.29 10.88
CA ASP A 78 -4.05 -26.49 10.07
C ASP A 78 -5.52 -26.67 9.62
N LYS A 79 -6.35 -25.61 9.69
CA LYS A 79 -7.78 -25.68 9.35
C LYS A 79 -8.13 -25.28 7.92
N PRO A 80 -7.67 -24.13 7.38
CA PRO A 80 -8.06 -23.73 6.05
C PRO A 80 -7.51 -24.71 5.00
N SER A 81 -8.34 -25.00 3.99
CA SER A 81 -7.90 -25.74 2.80
C SER A 81 -7.34 -24.77 1.78
N ILE A 82 -6.17 -25.08 1.24
CA ILE A 82 -5.56 -24.31 0.17
C ILE A 82 -6.25 -24.64 -1.15
N LEU A 83 -6.71 -23.60 -1.83
CA LEU A 83 -7.18 -23.65 -3.19
C LEU A 83 -6.13 -22.97 -4.07
N GLN A 84 -5.73 -23.67 -5.13
CA GLN A 84 -4.78 -23.11 -6.09
C GLN A 84 -5.44 -21.90 -6.76
N SER A 85 -4.80 -20.73 -6.63
CA SER A 85 -5.33 -19.50 -7.25
C SER A 85 -5.44 -19.70 -8.76
N SER A 86 -6.59 -19.35 -9.33
CA SER A 86 -6.77 -19.31 -10.79
C SER A 86 -5.98 -18.17 -11.45
N CYS A 87 -5.49 -17.21 -10.66
CA CYS A 87 -4.53 -16.21 -11.12
C CYS A 87 -3.15 -16.83 -11.14
N ALA A 88 -2.46 -16.71 -12.28
CA ALA A 88 -1.15 -17.27 -12.58
C ALA A 88 0.00 -16.67 -11.73
N ARG A 89 -0.13 -16.62 -10.40
CA ARG A 89 0.97 -16.33 -9.48
C ARG A 89 1.67 -17.63 -9.15
N ASP A 90 2.52 -18.13 -10.05
CA ASP A 90 3.82 -18.77 -9.79
C ASP A 90 4.05 -19.66 -8.52
N GLY A 91 3.01 -20.17 -7.84
CA GLY A 91 3.09 -21.00 -6.64
C GLY A 91 3.22 -20.28 -5.29
N GLY A 92 3.45 -18.95 -5.25
CA GLY A 92 3.72 -18.21 -4.00
C GLY A 92 2.50 -17.65 -3.26
N TYR A 93 1.33 -17.66 -3.90
CA TYR A 93 0.09 -17.11 -3.36
C TYR A 93 -1.06 -18.11 -3.52
N VAL A 94 -2.02 -18.06 -2.60
CA VAL A 94 -3.11 -19.03 -2.49
C VAL A 94 -4.41 -18.37 -2.09
N GLN A 95 -5.52 -19.02 -2.47
CA GLN A 95 -6.83 -18.75 -1.88
C GLN A 95 -7.10 -19.79 -0.80
N LEU A 96 -7.86 -19.40 0.22
CA LEU A 96 -8.23 -20.30 1.31
C LEU A 96 -9.73 -20.54 1.31
N SER A 97 -10.14 -21.78 1.58
CA SER A 97 -11.50 -22.11 2.02
C SER A 97 -11.49 -22.51 3.49
N LEU A 98 -12.49 -22.07 4.23
CA LEU A 98 -12.64 -22.36 5.66
C LEU A 98 -14.11 -22.68 5.98
N GLU A 99 -14.39 -23.95 6.28
CA GLU A 99 -15.75 -24.46 6.56
C GLU A 99 -16.20 -24.30 8.02
N GLU A 100 -15.58 -23.39 8.76
CA GLU A 100 -15.86 -23.17 10.18
C GLU A 100 -16.87 -22.02 10.37
N ASP A 101 -18.08 -22.33 10.87
CA ASP A 101 -19.20 -21.38 10.99
C ASP A 101 -18.88 -20.12 11.80
N GLN A 102 -17.99 -20.24 12.79
CA GLN A 102 -17.56 -19.13 13.66
C GLN A 102 -16.72 -18.05 12.92
N TRP A 103 -16.26 -18.34 11.71
CA TRP A 103 -15.45 -17.47 10.85
C TRP A 103 -16.19 -17.03 9.57
N LYS A 104 -17.50 -17.28 9.48
CA LYS A 104 -18.30 -16.99 8.27
C LYS A 104 -18.34 -15.51 7.88
N ASP A 105 -18.15 -14.62 8.86
CA ASP A 105 -18.05 -13.17 8.71
C ASP A 105 -16.80 -12.73 7.92
N PHE A 106 -15.82 -13.62 7.78
CA PHE A 106 -14.62 -13.38 6.98
C PHE A 106 -14.66 -14.03 5.59
N ARG A 107 -15.84 -14.47 5.11
CA ARG A 107 -15.99 -14.98 3.75
C ARG A 107 -16.27 -13.82 2.78
N ASP A 108 -15.58 -13.82 1.64
CA ASP A 108 -15.86 -12.87 0.57
C ASP A 108 -17.14 -13.22 -0.21
N GLU A 109 -17.51 -12.38 -1.18
CA GLU A 109 -18.70 -12.59 -2.03
C GLU A 109 -18.63 -13.89 -2.86
N LYS A 110 -17.43 -14.46 -3.04
CA LYS A 110 -17.18 -15.71 -3.76
C LYS A 110 -17.15 -16.92 -2.82
N GLY A 111 -17.23 -16.70 -1.50
CA GLY A 111 -17.21 -17.73 -0.47
C GLY A 111 -15.80 -18.10 0.04
N PHE A 112 -14.74 -17.43 -0.41
CA PHE A 112 -13.36 -17.69 0.07
C PHE A 112 -13.08 -16.99 1.39
N PHE A 113 -12.17 -17.55 2.19
CA PHE A 113 -11.71 -16.94 3.44
C PHE A 113 -10.83 -15.71 3.13
N SER A 114 -11.38 -14.54 3.37
CA SER A 114 -10.86 -13.26 2.90
C SER A 114 -9.71 -12.75 3.79
N PRO A 115 -8.51 -12.55 3.21
CA PRO A 115 -7.39 -11.94 3.91
C PRO A 115 -7.67 -10.48 4.27
N TYR A 116 -8.42 -9.76 3.43
CA TYR A 116 -8.81 -8.37 3.66
C TYR A 116 -9.76 -8.23 4.87
N LEU A 117 -10.84 -9.03 4.92
CA LEU A 117 -11.79 -8.96 6.03
C LEU A 117 -11.13 -9.32 7.36
N LEU A 118 -10.28 -10.37 7.37
CA LEU A 118 -9.55 -10.74 8.57
C LEU A 118 -8.58 -9.63 9.00
N SER A 119 -7.80 -9.07 8.08
CA SER A 119 -6.83 -8.01 8.40
C SER A 119 -7.50 -6.76 8.96
N ARG A 120 -8.66 -6.39 8.41
CA ARG A 120 -9.46 -5.26 8.89
C ARG A 120 -9.93 -5.47 10.34
N HIS A 121 -10.49 -6.63 10.64
CA HIS A 121 -10.95 -6.95 11.99
C HIS A 121 -9.78 -7.09 12.96
N PHE A 122 -8.70 -7.75 12.55
CA PHE A 122 -7.47 -7.85 13.31
C PHE A 122 -6.92 -6.47 13.69
N LYS A 123 -6.85 -5.55 12.72
CA LYS A 123 -6.43 -4.16 12.96
C LYS A 123 -7.34 -3.46 13.98
N LYS A 124 -8.68 -3.59 13.84
CA LYS A 124 -9.64 -3.02 14.80
C LYS A 124 -9.34 -3.52 16.22
N LEU A 125 -9.19 -4.83 16.39
CA LEU A 125 -8.89 -5.42 17.70
C LEU A 125 -7.56 -4.93 18.28
N ILE A 126 -6.51 -4.77 17.46
CA ILE A 126 -5.22 -4.23 17.92
C ILE A 126 -5.38 -2.80 18.43
N MET A 127 -6.13 -1.95 17.73
CA MET A 127 -6.33 -0.55 18.12
C MET A 127 -7.15 -0.41 19.41
N GLU A 128 -8.21 -1.20 19.56
CA GLU A 128 -8.97 -1.30 20.80
C GLU A 128 -8.07 -1.76 21.95
N SER A 129 -7.26 -2.80 21.71
CA SER A 129 -6.32 -3.35 22.70
C SER A 129 -5.26 -2.34 23.15
N ILE A 130 -4.73 -1.52 22.25
CA ILE A 130 -3.73 -0.48 22.58
C ILE A 130 -4.29 0.55 23.56
N SER A 131 -5.60 0.84 23.47
CA SER A 131 -6.25 1.80 24.36
C SER A 131 -6.35 1.29 25.81
N ASP A 132 -6.40 -0.04 25.97
CA ASP A 132 -6.57 -0.71 27.26
C ASP A 132 -5.25 -1.15 27.90
N VAL A 133 -4.12 -1.00 27.21
CA VAL A 133 -2.81 -1.42 27.68
C VAL A 133 -2.05 -0.25 28.30
N GLU A 134 -1.43 -0.50 29.46
CA GLU A 134 -0.44 0.41 30.03
C GLU A 134 0.84 0.40 29.17
N THR A 135 1.24 1.58 28.69
CA THR A 135 2.48 1.75 27.94
C THR A 135 3.69 1.54 28.86
N PRO A 136 4.62 0.62 28.55
CA PRO A 136 5.82 0.42 29.34
C PRO A 136 6.68 1.69 29.43
N GLU A 137 7.41 1.82 30.54
CA GLU A 137 8.35 2.92 30.75
C GLU A 137 9.35 3.07 29.59
N GLY A 138 9.57 4.32 29.17
CA GLY A 138 10.45 4.67 28.06
C GLY A 138 9.80 4.58 26.68
N LEU A 139 8.59 4.03 26.55
CA LEU A 139 7.83 4.04 25.29
C LEU A 139 6.77 5.14 25.30
N SER A 140 6.52 5.73 24.14
CA SER A 140 5.48 6.72 23.89
C SER A 140 4.75 6.31 22.63
N ILE A 141 3.45 6.07 22.74
CA ILE A 141 2.60 5.80 21.59
C ILE A 141 1.99 7.13 21.17
N ASP A 142 2.23 7.53 19.92
CA ASP A 142 1.66 8.77 19.40
C ASP A 142 0.15 8.57 19.24
N ARG A 143 -0.58 9.15 20.19
CA ARG A 143 -2.03 9.24 20.09
C ARG A 143 -2.35 10.51 19.30
N ALA A 144 -2.94 10.36 18.12
CA ALA A 144 -3.44 11.49 17.35
C ALA A 144 -4.34 12.35 18.26
N PRO A 145 -4.17 13.69 18.27
CA PRO A 145 -5.05 14.56 19.03
C PRO A 145 -6.51 14.27 18.64
N GLN A 146 -7.38 14.06 19.62
CA GLN A 146 -8.82 14.20 19.44
C GLN A 146 -9.11 15.69 19.20
N ASP A 147 -8.78 16.20 18.03
CA ASP A 147 -9.11 17.56 17.68
C ASP A 147 -10.58 17.61 17.30
N GLU A 148 -11.35 18.43 18.01
CA GLU A 148 -12.77 18.77 17.82
C GLU A 148 -13.00 19.40 16.44
N SER A 149 -12.83 18.62 15.38
CA SER A 149 -13.07 19.03 14.00
C SER A 149 -14.09 18.13 13.31
N GLU A 150 -15.14 17.76 14.05
CA GLU A 150 -16.39 17.26 13.47
C GLU A 150 -16.96 18.34 12.54
N GLY A 151 -16.72 18.21 11.23
CA GLY A 151 -17.28 19.18 10.30
C GLY A 151 -16.92 19.04 8.83
N ARG A 152 -15.70 18.60 8.47
CA ARG A 152 -15.24 18.69 7.07
C ARG A 152 -15.40 17.36 6.33
N LEU A 153 -16.00 17.41 5.13
CA LEU A 153 -16.16 16.24 4.25
C LEU A 153 -14.84 15.51 3.98
N TRP A 154 -13.70 16.19 3.96
CA TRP A 154 -12.38 15.54 3.84
C TRP A 154 -12.15 14.44 4.89
N LEU A 155 -12.51 14.66 6.17
CA LEU A 155 -12.38 13.64 7.21
C LEU A 155 -13.37 12.48 7.02
N GLN A 156 -14.52 12.75 6.40
CA GLN A 156 -15.50 11.73 6.01
C GLN A 156 -15.02 10.93 4.79
N TYR A 157 -14.33 11.58 3.83
CA TYR A 157 -13.67 10.94 2.70
C TYR A 157 -12.43 10.14 3.11
N SER A 158 -11.60 10.65 4.03
CA SER A 158 -10.50 9.87 4.63
C SER A 158 -11.06 8.71 5.43
N GLY A 159 -12.20 8.91 6.10
CA GLY A 159 -13.11 7.88 6.59
C GLY A 159 -13.35 6.86 5.49
N ILE A 160 -14.12 7.11 4.44
CA ILE A 160 -14.42 6.14 3.35
C ILE A 160 -13.19 5.49 2.70
N LEU A 161 -12.08 6.21 2.55
CA LEU A 161 -10.81 5.69 2.05
C LEU A 161 -10.12 4.75 3.07
N CYS A 162 -10.41 4.91 4.37
CA CYS A 162 -9.87 4.14 5.50
C CYS A 162 -10.91 3.35 6.35
N ASP A 163 -12.23 3.42 6.10
CA ASP A 163 -13.23 3.22 7.17
C ASP A 163 -13.71 1.78 7.30
N SER A 164 -13.26 1.17 8.40
CA SER A 164 -14.08 0.94 9.60
C SER A 164 -15.59 1.22 9.53
N GLY A 165 -16.36 0.25 10.02
CA GLY A 165 -17.63 0.52 10.66
C GLY A 165 -17.35 0.74 12.14
N GLU A 166 -18.08 1.71 12.71
CA GLU A 166 -18.09 2.17 14.10
C GLU A 166 -16.91 3.05 14.52
N GLU A 167 -17.28 4.17 15.15
CA GLU A 167 -16.45 5.26 15.66
C GLU A 167 -15.19 4.76 16.38
N ASN A 168 -14.02 4.99 15.77
CA ASN A 168 -12.74 4.69 16.42
C ASN A 168 -12.41 5.78 17.44
N VAL A 169 -12.59 5.47 18.72
CA VAL A 169 -12.26 6.32 19.87
C VAL A 169 -10.74 6.40 20.15
N SER A 170 -9.93 5.55 19.52
CA SER A 170 -8.49 5.45 19.78
C SER A 170 -7.66 6.18 18.72
N GLY A 171 -7.46 7.49 18.91
CA GLY A 171 -6.61 8.29 18.04
C GLY A 171 -5.17 7.81 18.08
N VAL A 172 -4.73 6.98 17.12
CA VAL A 172 -3.33 6.60 16.87
C VAL A 172 -3.09 6.79 15.37
N THR A 173 -1.97 7.43 15.00
CA THR A 173 -1.66 7.82 13.62
C THR A 173 -1.44 6.60 12.73
N TYR A 174 -2.10 6.59 11.56
CA TYR A 174 -2.16 5.48 10.64
C TYR A 174 -1.14 5.61 9.51
N SER A 175 -0.46 4.51 9.16
CA SER A 175 0.31 4.37 7.92
C SER A 175 -0.22 3.15 7.14
N GLU A 176 -1.18 3.37 6.24
CA GLU A 176 -1.66 2.38 5.28
C GLU A 176 -0.62 2.19 4.15
N THR A 177 0.59 1.75 4.47
CA THR A 177 1.62 1.49 3.45
C THR A 177 1.86 -0.01 3.22
N HIS A 178 0.76 -0.74 2.98
CA HIS A 178 0.72 -1.85 2.04
C HIS A 178 1.54 -3.13 2.35
N GLY A 179 1.75 -3.45 3.62
CA GLY A 179 2.19 -4.76 4.11
C GLY A 179 1.03 -5.62 4.64
N PRO A 180 1.26 -6.92 4.95
CA PRO A 180 0.30 -7.76 5.67
C PRO A 180 0.09 -7.32 7.13
N SER A 181 0.93 -6.41 7.62
CA SER A 181 1.07 -6.02 9.01
C SER A 181 0.14 -4.86 9.40
N THR A 182 -0.31 -4.86 10.64
CA THR A 182 -0.68 -3.63 11.35
C THR A 182 0.59 -3.03 11.95
N THR A 183 1.08 -1.93 11.38
CA THR A 183 2.28 -1.22 11.84
C THR A 183 1.91 -0.18 12.90
N LEU A 184 2.62 -0.23 14.04
CA LEU A 184 2.49 0.72 15.14
C LEU A 184 3.70 1.66 15.15
N ASP A 185 3.42 2.96 15.23
CA ASP A 185 4.44 4.00 15.38
C ASP A 185 4.66 4.29 16.87
N ILE A 186 5.85 3.96 17.39
CA ILE A 186 6.20 4.08 18.80
C ILE A 186 7.49 4.88 18.93
N HIS A 187 7.50 5.86 19.83
CA HIS A 187 8.69 6.64 20.14
C HIS A 187 9.40 6.09 21.39
N TRP A 188 10.71 5.88 21.29
CA TRP A 188 11.57 5.61 22.44
C TRP A 188 12.01 6.91 23.09
N LYS A 189 11.71 7.07 24.38
CA LYS A 189 12.04 8.24 25.23
C LYS A 189 12.79 7.83 26.51
N GLY A 190 13.18 6.56 26.62
CA GLY A 190 13.77 5.98 27.82
C GLY A 190 15.30 6.04 27.89
N GLY A 191 15.98 6.59 26.87
CA GLY A 191 17.44 6.57 26.77
C GLY A 191 18.03 7.83 26.16
N THR A 192 19.36 7.88 26.07
CA THR A 192 20.10 9.05 25.62
C THR A 192 20.72 8.89 24.24
N THR A 193 21.05 7.66 23.83
CA THR A 193 21.66 7.44 22.50
C THR A 193 20.61 7.44 21.41
N TYR A 194 19.46 6.81 21.66
CA TYR A 194 18.35 6.72 20.72
C TYR A 194 17.18 7.63 21.14
N ASP A 195 17.48 8.79 21.74
CA ASP A 195 16.43 9.69 22.24
C ASP A 195 15.43 10.07 21.13
N ASN A 196 14.14 9.96 21.46
CA ASN A 196 13.00 10.15 20.56
C ASN A 196 13.06 9.33 19.26
N LEU A 197 13.73 8.16 19.26
CA LEU A 197 13.77 7.27 18.09
C LEU A 197 12.37 6.79 17.75
N LYS A 198 11.97 6.99 16.49
CA LYS A 198 10.77 6.36 15.92
C LYS A 198 11.03 4.89 15.64
N VAL A 199 10.23 4.04 16.26
CA VAL A 199 10.28 2.59 16.12
C VAL A 199 8.97 2.11 15.50
N ASN A 200 9.09 1.43 14.37
CA ASN A 200 7.96 0.79 13.70
C ASN A 200 7.82 -0.65 14.21
N VAL A 201 6.63 -1.02 14.67
CA VAL A 201 6.33 -2.38 15.13
C VAL A 201 5.25 -3.00 14.26
N ASP A 202 5.64 -4.04 13.51
CA ASP A 202 4.78 -4.74 12.57
C ASP A 202 4.12 -5.96 13.22
N LEU A 203 2.78 -5.94 13.30
CA LEU A 203 1.98 -7.08 13.77
C LEU A 203 1.26 -7.72 12.59
N THR A 204 1.75 -8.86 12.12
CA THR A 204 1.16 -9.59 10.98
C THR A 204 0.32 -10.78 11.48
N PRO A 205 -1.00 -10.85 11.19
CA PRO A 205 -1.76 -12.06 11.46
C PRO A 205 -1.28 -13.20 10.54
N ALA A 206 -1.11 -14.38 11.12
CA ALA A 206 -0.57 -15.54 10.42
C ALA A 206 -1.34 -16.82 10.74
N ILE A 207 -1.45 -17.70 9.76
CA ILE A 207 -2.05 -19.03 9.90
C ILE A 207 -0.99 -20.07 9.57
N ASP A 208 -0.74 -20.98 10.51
CA ASP A 208 0.20 -22.09 10.33
C ASP A 208 -0.48 -23.23 9.55
N LEU A 209 0.27 -23.82 8.62
CA LEU A 209 -0.11 -24.99 7.84
C LEU A 209 1.05 -25.99 7.77
N PRO A 210 0.78 -27.30 7.66
CA PRO A 210 1.82 -28.30 7.56
C PRO A 210 2.40 -28.30 6.15
N ILE A 211 3.67 -28.69 5.99
CA ILE A 211 4.33 -28.70 4.68
C ILE A 211 3.64 -29.61 3.65
N SER A 212 2.89 -30.63 4.11
CA SER A 212 2.09 -31.50 3.26
C SER A 212 0.94 -30.78 2.53
N SER A 213 0.52 -29.61 3.01
CA SER A 213 -0.53 -28.79 2.40
C SER A 213 0.02 -27.81 1.37
N LEU A 214 1.34 -27.76 1.15
CA LEU A 214 1.94 -26.84 0.19
C LEU A 214 1.50 -27.22 -1.25
N PRO A 215 0.97 -26.27 -2.04
CA PRO A 215 0.40 -26.58 -3.36
C PRO A 215 1.45 -26.80 -4.45
N VAL A 216 2.73 -26.60 -4.12
CA VAL A 216 3.86 -26.62 -5.04
C VAL A 216 5.03 -27.37 -4.46
N GLN A 217 5.92 -27.85 -5.33
CA GLN A 217 7.13 -28.51 -4.88
C GLN A 217 8.06 -27.49 -4.19
N PRO A 218 8.48 -27.75 -2.95
CA PRO A 218 9.47 -26.91 -2.28
C PRO A 218 10.83 -27.07 -2.95
N ILE A 219 11.81 -26.25 -2.54
CA ILE A 219 13.17 -26.30 -3.06
C ILE A 219 13.79 -27.71 -3.07
N THR A 220 14.35 -28.08 -4.21
CA THR A 220 15.15 -29.30 -4.39
C THR A 220 16.56 -29.03 -4.91
N ASP A 221 16.83 -27.85 -5.46
CA ASP A 221 18.11 -27.49 -6.07
C ASP A 221 19.12 -27.00 -5.02
N VAL A 222 19.58 -27.95 -4.22
CA VAL A 222 20.62 -27.76 -3.20
C VAL A 222 21.61 -28.92 -3.29
N ARG A 223 22.79 -28.75 -2.68
CA ARG A 223 23.77 -29.86 -2.59
C ARG A 223 23.13 -31.11 -1.95
N PRO A 224 23.37 -32.32 -2.48
CA PRO A 224 22.75 -33.55 -1.98
C PRO A 224 22.96 -33.79 -0.48
N GLU A 225 24.11 -33.37 0.07
CA GLU A 225 24.43 -33.56 1.49
C GLU A 225 23.61 -32.63 2.41
N VAL A 226 23.10 -31.53 1.87
CA VAL A 226 22.32 -30.50 2.59
C VAL A 226 20.82 -30.79 2.52
N GLN A 227 20.35 -31.44 1.45
CA GLN A 227 18.93 -31.66 1.20
C GLN A 227 18.17 -32.28 2.39
N PRO A 228 18.69 -33.30 3.12
CA PRO A 228 18.02 -33.85 4.29
C PRO A 228 17.85 -32.83 5.43
N LYS A 229 18.81 -31.90 5.60
CA LYS A 229 18.75 -30.86 6.63
C LYS A 229 17.61 -29.88 6.33
N ILE A 230 17.50 -29.41 5.08
CA ILE A 230 16.44 -28.49 4.68
C ILE A 230 15.07 -29.17 4.79
N GLN A 231 14.95 -30.41 4.32
CA GLN A 231 13.70 -31.15 4.44
C GLN A 231 13.31 -31.36 5.91
N GLY A 232 14.26 -31.66 6.79
CA GLY A 232 14.01 -31.74 8.23
C GLY A 232 13.48 -30.44 8.84
N ILE A 233 14.06 -29.29 8.45
CA ILE A 233 13.58 -27.97 8.89
C ILE A 233 12.16 -27.71 8.38
N LEU A 234 11.88 -27.96 7.10
CA LEU A 234 10.54 -27.75 6.52
C LEU A 234 9.48 -28.65 7.15
N GLN A 235 9.81 -29.92 7.43
CA GLN A 235 8.91 -30.85 8.12
C GLN A 235 8.61 -30.41 9.55
N LYS A 236 9.62 -29.88 10.25
CA LYS A 236 9.47 -29.38 11.63
C LYS A 236 8.68 -28.07 11.70
N THR A 237 8.91 -27.16 10.76
CA THR A 237 8.41 -25.77 10.83
C THR A 237 7.12 -25.54 10.04
N GLY A 238 6.83 -26.39 9.05
CA GLY A 238 5.72 -26.16 8.11
C GLY A 238 5.92 -24.89 7.29
N PHE A 239 4.82 -24.19 7.03
CA PHE A 239 4.83 -22.83 6.50
C PHE A 239 3.67 -22.03 7.09
N HIS A 240 3.63 -20.74 6.79
CA HIS A 240 2.54 -19.86 7.20
C HIS A 240 1.92 -19.21 5.98
N VAL A 241 0.66 -18.85 6.07
CA VAL A 241 0.05 -17.90 5.16
C VAL A 241 -0.21 -16.59 5.87
N VAL A 242 0.09 -15.48 5.19
CA VAL A 242 -0.15 -14.12 5.66
C VAL A 242 -1.01 -13.38 4.63
N PRO A 243 -1.87 -12.43 5.05
CA PRO A 243 -2.67 -11.64 4.11
C PRO A 243 -1.81 -10.97 3.03
N ALA A 244 -2.20 -11.01 1.75
CA ALA A 244 -1.40 -10.37 0.71
C ALA A 244 -2.28 -9.76 -0.39
N GLY A 245 -2.74 -8.54 -0.14
CA GLY A 245 -3.70 -7.85 -0.99
C GLY A 245 -5.14 -8.15 -0.60
N PHE A 246 -6.06 -7.96 -1.55
CA PHE A 246 -7.50 -7.99 -1.28
C PHE A 246 -8.07 -9.42 -1.16
N ASP A 247 -7.64 -10.33 -2.02
CA ASP A 247 -8.28 -11.62 -2.26
C ASP A 247 -7.35 -12.84 -2.10
N GLU A 248 -6.07 -12.63 -1.80
CA GLU A 248 -5.08 -13.71 -1.74
C GLU A 248 -4.20 -13.67 -0.49
N TRP A 249 -3.73 -14.86 -0.14
CA TRP A 249 -2.79 -15.12 0.94
C TRP A 249 -1.41 -15.42 0.36
N ARG A 250 -0.35 -14.86 0.95
CA ARG A 250 1.04 -15.14 0.57
C ARG A 250 1.61 -16.23 1.47
N ILE A 251 2.27 -17.21 0.85
CA ILE A 251 3.04 -18.23 1.57
C ILE A 251 4.32 -17.60 2.13
N SER A 252 4.61 -17.89 3.40
CA SER A 252 5.79 -17.43 4.12
C SER A 252 6.51 -18.59 4.80
N PHE A 253 7.85 -18.57 4.70
CA PHE A 253 8.75 -19.53 5.35
C PHE A 253 9.60 -18.89 6.46
N SER A 254 9.14 -17.78 7.05
CA SER A 254 9.92 -17.02 8.05
C SER A 254 10.41 -17.88 9.23
N LYS A 255 9.67 -18.89 9.68
CA LYS A 255 10.17 -19.82 10.72
C LYS A 255 11.31 -20.71 10.23
N ALA A 256 11.22 -21.22 9.00
CA ALA A 256 12.30 -22.00 8.39
C ALA A 256 13.54 -21.14 8.13
N GLU A 257 13.36 -19.91 7.63
CA GLU A 257 14.45 -18.92 7.49
C GLU A 257 15.16 -18.68 8.81
N LYS A 258 14.39 -18.42 9.88
CA LYS A 258 14.95 -18.20 11.22
C LYS A 258 15.77 -19.40 11.70
N GLU A 259 15.30 -20.62 11.49
CA GLU A 259 16.03 -21.84 11.85
C GLU A 259 17.32 -22.02 11.02
N ILE A 260 17.29 -21.68 9.74
CA ILE A 260 18.48 -21.68 8.88
C ILE A 260 19.50 -20.64 9.36
N LEU A 261 19.07 -19.39 9.58
CA LEU A 261 19.92 -18.27 10.01
C LEU A 261 20.48 -18.46 11.43
N ALA A 262 19.80 -19.22 12.29
CA ALA A 262 20.32 -19.57 13.61
C ALA A 262 21.58 -20.47 13.52
N THR A 263 21.73 -21.23 12.43
CA THR A 263 22.85 -22.16 12.23
C THR A 263 23.80 -21.74 11.09
N SER A 264 23.58 -20.57 10.48
CA SER A 264 24.41 -20.06 9.39
C SER A 264 25.75 -19.51 9.91
N PRO A 265 26.86 -19.60 9.15
CA PRO A 265 28.14 -18.99 9.51
C PRO A 265 28.03 -17.47 9.77
N ASP A 266 28.85 -16.91 10.66
CA ASP A 266 28.84 -15.47 10.96
C ASP A 266 29.10 -14.60 9.71
N GLY A 267 29.91 -15.11 8.78
CA GLY A 267 30.15 -14.46 7.49
C GLY A 267 28.90 -14.25 6.66
N PHE A 268 27.90 -15.13 6.76
CA PHE A 268 26.61 -14.95 6.10
C PHE A 268 25.90 -13.69 6.62
N LYS A 269 25.80 -13.57 7.95
CA LYS A 269 25.16 -12.42 8.60
C LYS A 269 25.93 -11.13 8.33
N ALA A 270 27.27 -11.18 8.34
CA ALA A 270 28.12 -10.05 8.00
C ALA A 270 27.87 -9.56 6.57
N CYS A 271 27.94 -10.45 5.57
CA CYS A 271 27.64 -10.11 4.17
C CYS A 271 26.23 -9.54 4.00
N TYR A 272 25.23 -10.13 4.68
CA TYR A 272 23.85 -9.64 4.58
C TYR A 272 23.68 -8.24 5.17
N LYS A 273 24.29 -7.96 6.33
CA LYS A 273 24.30 -6.64 6.95
C LYS A 273 24.98 -5.61 6.05
N VAL A 274 26.14 -5.93 5.48
CA VAL A 274 26.86 -5.05 4.56
C VAL A 274 26.02 -4.72 3.33
N LEU A 275 25.36 -5.71 2.72
CA LEU A 275 24.48 -5.48 1.56
C LEU A 275 23.32 -4.52 1.89
N LYS A 276 22.75 -4.59 3.11
CA LYS A 276 21.70 -3.67 3.55
C LYS A 276 22.21 -2.23 3.69
N VAL A 277 23.33 -2.04 4.40
CA VAL A 277 23.91 -0.70 4.60
C VAL A 277 24.40 -0.11 3.28
N LEU A 278 25.08 -0.90 2.45
CA LEU A 278 25.52 -0.48 1.12
C LEU A 278 24.35 -0.04 0.26
N ARG A 279 23.22 -0.78 0.28
CA ARG A 279 22.01 -0.39 -0.43
C ARG A 279 21.49 0.94 0.09
N ASP A 280 21.44 1.12 1.41
CA ASP A 280 20.86 2.32 2.02
C ASP A 280 21.70 3.56 1.69
N ASP A 281 23.02 3.50 1.85
CA ASP A 281 23.97 4.57 1.49
C ASP A 281 23.88 4.93 -0.01
N VAL A 282 23.88 3.94 -0.90
CA VAL A 282 23.79 4.18 -2.35
C VAL A 282 22.41 4.69 -2.76
N SER A 283 21.34 4.20 -2.12
CA SER A 283 19.98 4.69 -2.39
C SER A 283 19.84 6.16 -2.01
N GLU A 284 20.36 6.56 -0.85
CA GLU A 284 20.38 7.95 -0.41
C GLU A 284 21.12 8.85 -1.41
N ASN A 285 22.31 8.44 -1.85
CA ASN A 285 23.10 9.17 -2.84
C ASN A 285 22.39 9.35 -4.19
N LEU A 286 21.53 8.40 -4.56
CA LEU A 286 20.75 8.42 -5.80
C LEU A 286 19.34 9.02 -5.65
N GLY A 287 18.95 9.47 -4.46
CA GLY A 287 17.58 9.95 -4.20
C GLY A 287 16.50 8.86 -4.37
N LEU A 288 16.89 7.59 -4.17
CA LEU A 288 16.03 6.42 -4.31
C LEU A 288 15.56 5.92 -2.94
N ARG A 289 14.40 5.27 -2.92
CA ARG A 289 13.87 4.63 -1.71
C ARG A 289 14.56 3.29 -1.50
N THR A 290 14.93 2.99 -0.26
CA THR A 290 15.51 1.70 0.14
C THR A 290 14.56 0.52 -0.13
N SER A 291 13.25 0.78 -0.16
CA SER A 291 12.21 -0.21 -0.49
C SER A 291 12.22 -0.66 -1.96
N LEU A 292 12.89 0.07 -2.85
CA LEU A 292 13.02 -0.28 -4.27
C LEU A 292 13.73 -1.63 -4.45
N LEU A 293 14.74 -1.89 -3.61
CA LEU A 293 15.49 -3.13 -3.54
C LEU A 293 15.31 -3.75 -2.14
N PRO A 294 14.22 -4.50 -1.91
CA PRO A 294 13.95 -5.12 -0.63
C PRO A 294 15.12 -6.01 -0.18
N SER A 295 15.45 -5.96 1.11
CA SER A 295 16.51 -6.77 1.69
C SER A 295 16.27 -8.27 1.54
N TYR A 296 15.02 -8.69 1.31
CA TYR A 296 14.64 -10.06 1.04
C TYR A 296 15.19 -10.60 -0.30
N LEU A 297 15.46 -9.74 -1.29
CA LEU A 297 16.12 -10.17 -2.54
C LEU A 297 17.56 -10.61 -2.26
N PHE A 298 18.31 -9.85 -1.45
CA PHE A 298 19.64 -10.24 -0.99
C PHE A 298 19.59 -11.51 -0.16
N LYS A 299 18.64 -11.62 0.79
CA LYS A 299 18.47 -12.83 1.61
C LYS A 299 18.25 -14.06 0.73
N THR A 300 17.40 -13.96 -0.29
CA THR A 300 17.10 -15.06 -1.21
C THR A 300 18.35 -15.54 -1.95
N VAL A 301 19.13 -14.61 -2.53
CA VAL A 301 20.38 -14.97 -3.23
C VAL A 301 21.41 -15.52 -2.26
N LEU A 302 21.58 -14.92 -1.09
CA LEU A 302 22.49 -15.40 -0.05
C LEU A 302 22.13 -16.80 0.44
N LEU A 303 20.83 -17.10 0.66
CA LEU A 303 20.37 -18.44 1.02
C LEU A 303 20.73 -19.46 -0.05
N SER A 304 20.54 -19.12 -1.33
CA SER A 304 20.99 -19.97 -2.44
C SER A 304 22.51 -20.19 -2.38
N GLN A 305 23.31 -19.14 -2.15
CA GLN A 305 24.77 -19.26 -2.02
C GLN A 305 25.18 -20.10 -0.80
N LEU A 306 24.47 -20.00 0.33
CA LEU A 306 24.75 -20.76 1.56
C LEU A 306 24.71 -22.27 1.33
N PHE A 307 23.84 -22.72 0.44
CA PHE A 307 23.65 -24.15 0.19
C PHE A 307 24.36 -24.67 -1.07
N THR A 308 24.96 -23.78 -1.87
CA THR A 308 25.70 -24.15 -3.09
C THR A 308 27.21 -23.95 -2.98
N LYS A 309 27.68 -22.95 -2.21
CA LYS A 309 29.11 -22.65 -2.03
C LYS A 309 29.73 -23.46 -0.88
N ASP A 310 31.06 -23.58 -0.93
CA ASP A 310 31.85 -24.18 0.14
C ASP A 310 31.79 -23.35 1.46
N VAL A 311 32.01 -24.00 2.61
CA VAL A 311 31.98 -23.33 3.91
C VAL A 311 33.04 -22.23 4.04
N HIS A 312 34.20 -22.39 3.39
CA HIS A 312 35.28 -21.40 3.39
C HIS A 312 34.87 -20.10 2.69
N ALA A 313 33.86 -20.12 1.81
CA ALA A 313 33.37 -18.92 1.12
C ALA A 313 32.79 -17.86 2.07
N TRP A 314 32.55 -18.20 3.34
CA TRP A 314 32.03 -17.31 4.37
C TRP A 314 33.13 -16.74 5.29
N GLU A 315 34.39 -17.09 5.06
CA GLU A 315 35.51 -16.55 5.83
C GLU A 315 35.79 -15.08 5.49
N LYS A 316 36.41 -14.36 6.42
CA LYS A 316 36.58 -12.90 6.35
C LYS A 316 37.26 -12.45 5.05
N GLU A 317 38.27 -13.17 4.59
CA GLU A 317 39.04 -12.86 3.37
C GLU A 317 38.23 -12.99 2.06
N PHE A 318 37.15 -13.77 2.07
CA PHE A 318 36.29 -13.98 0.89
C PHE A 318 35.00 -13.15 0.90
N ARG A 319 34.70 -12.41 1.99
CA ARG A 319 33.45 -11.63 2.12
C ARG A 319 33.26 -10.62 1.00
N SER A 320 34.32 -9.89 0.61
CA SER A 320 34.23 -8.94 -0.50
C SER A 320 33.83 -9.61 -1.80
N GLN A 321 34.39 -10.78 -2.09
CA GLN A 321 34.03 -11.53 -3.29
C GLN A 321 32.59 -12.06 -3.19
N MET A 322 32.17 -12.55 -2.03
CA MET A 322 30.80 -13.00 -1.82
C MET A 322 29.76 -11.88 -2.04
N ILE A 323 30.05 -10.67 -1.56
CA ILE A 323 29.18 -9.50 -1.78
C ILE A 323 29.09 -9.15 -3.27
N ILE A 324 30.23 -9.17 -3.99
CA ILE A 324 30.26 -8.94 -5.44
C ILE A 324 29.46 -10.01 -6.17
N ASP A 325 29.69 -11.30 -5.88
CA ASP A 325 28.97 -12.43 -6.49
C ASP A 325 27.45 -12.28 -6.29
N VAL A 326 27.01 -11.93 -5.08
CA VAL A 326 25.59 -11.72 -4.78
C VAL A 326 25.02 -10.55 -5.58
N LEU A 327 25.72 -9.41 -5.65
CA LEU A 327 25.25 -8.26 -6.42
C LEU A 327 25.22 -8.53 -7.92
N GLU A 328 26.19 -9.27 -8.46
CA GLU A 328 26.21 -9.68 -9.87
C GLU A 328 25.03 -10.63 -10.20
N LEU A 329 24.72 -11.57 -9.31
CA LEU A 329 23.55 -12.44 -9.45
C LEU A 329 22.23 -11.66 -9.36
N VAL A 330 22.12 -10.69 -8.44
CA VAL A 330 20.94 -9.82 -8.33
C VAL A 330 20.81 -8.96 -9.60
N LEU A 331 21.89 -8.38 -10.10
CA LEU A 331 21.89 -7.59 -11.33
C LEU A 331 21.45 -8.42 -12.54
N GLN A 332 21.98 -9.63 -12.68
CA GLN A 332 21.59 -10.56 -13.73
C GLN A 332 20.12 -10.94 -13.62
N ALA A 333 19.63 -11.21 -12.41
CA ALA A 333 18.23 -11.54 -12.16
C ALA A 333 17.30 -10.36 -12.50
N ILE A 334 17.69 -9.12 -12.20
CA ILE A 334 16.97 -7.90 -12.58
C ILE A 334 16.90 -7.78 -14.11
N LYS A 335 18.04 -7.94 -14.81
CA LYS A 335 18.12 -7.86 -16.28
C LYS A 335 17.30 -8.94 -16.99
N GLN A 336 17.17 -10.11 -16.37
CA GLN A 336 16.38 -11.23 -16.89
C GLN A 336 14.93 -11.24 -16.38
N GLU A 337 14.58 -10.32 -15.48
CA GLU A 337 13.31 -10.25 -14.75
C GLU A 337 12.95 -11.56 -14.03
N LYS A 338 13.96 -12.29 -13.58
CA LYS A 338 13.83 -13.64 -13.02
C LYS A 338 14.68 -13.79 -11.78
N LEU A 339 14.03 -13.66 -10.62
CA LEU A 339 14.59 -14.08 -9.34
C LEU A 339 13.62 -15.03 -8.66
N PRO A 340 13.83 -16.35 -8.69
CA PRO A 340 12.97 -17.28 -7.99
C PRO A 340 13.12 -17.15 -6.47
N SER A 341 12.02 -17.34 -5.75
CA SER A 341 12.02 -17.50 -4.30
C SER A 341 12.83 -18.74 -3.94
N PHE A 342 13.58 -18.64 -2.84
CA PHE A 342 14.40 -19.76 -2.38
C PHE A 342 13.56 -21.01 -2.12
N PHE A 343 12.47 -20.90 -1.36
CA PHE A 343 11.66 -22.07 -0.98
C PHE A 343 10.65 -22.52 -2.04
N ILE A 344 10.22 -21.61 -2.91
CA ILE A 344 9.25 -21.87 -3.97
C ILE A 344 9.89 -21.45 -5.30
N PRO A 345 10.68 -22.31 -5.96
CA PRO A 345 11.41 -21.93 -7.17
C PRO A 345 10.51 -21.48 -8.33
N SER A 346 9.25 -21.94 -8.35
CA SER A 346 8.28 -21.45 -9.32
C SER A 346 7.91 -19.99 -9.11
N SER A 347 8.02 -19.46 -7.87
CA SER A 347 7.59 -18.12 -7.45
C SER A 347 8.63 -17.06 -7.76
N LEU A 348 8.39 -16.17 -8.70
CA LEU A 348 9.30 -15.06 -9.00
C LEU A 348 9.10 -13.88 -8.01
N LEU A 349 10.21 -13.32 -7.52
CA LEU A 349 10.24 -12.18 -6.58
C LEU A 349 10.34 -10.82 -7.28
N LEU A 350 10.68 -10.82 -8.56
CA LEU A 350 10.69 -9.63 -9.41
C LEU A 350 9.40 -9.61 -10.21
N SER A 351 8.54 -8.62 -9.96
CA SER A 351 7.21 -8.52 -10.59
C SER A 351 6.94 -7.14 -11.18
N LYS A 352 7.94 -6.25 -11.22
CA LYS A 352 7.78 -4.83 -11.58
C LYS A 352 8.82 -4.40 -12.61
N ALA A 353 8.53 -4.68 -13.88
CA ALA A 353 9.42 -4.42 -15.02
C ALA A 353 9.94 -2.97 -15.05
N HIS A 354 9.06 -1.98 -14.87
CA HIS A 354 9.48 -0.57 -14.91
C HIS A 354 10.46 -0.21 -13.79
N GLU A 355 10.18 -0.65 -12.56
CA GLU A 355 11.07 -0.41 -11.40
C GLU A 355 12.41 -1.13 -11.54
N ASN A 356 12.51 -2.20 -12.34
CA ASN A 356 13.77 -2.89 -12.60
C ASN A 356 14.82 -1.96 -13.22
N ARG A 357 14.42 -0.94 -13.99
CA ARG A 357 15.32 0.08 -14.53
C ARG A 357 16.02 0.88 -13.43
N LEU A 358 15.31 1.18 -12.33
CA LEU A 358 15.88 1.87 -11.17
C LEU A 358 16.69 0.92 -10.29
N ARG A 359 16.23 -0.34 -10.14
CA ARG A 359 16.98 -1.38 -9.42
C ARG A 359 18.31 -1.66 -10.08
N GLU A 360 18.36 -1.67 -11.41
CA GLU A 360 19.59 -1.83 -12.19
C GLU A 360 20.58 -0.73 -11.87
N CYS A 361 20.18 0.55 -11.94
CA CYS A 361 21.03 1.68 -11.55
C CYS A 361 21.58 1.53 -10.13
N LEU A 362 20.70 1.20 -9.18
CA LEU A 362 21.07 1.02 -7.79
C LEU A 362 22.10 -0.10 -7.62
N VAL A 363 21.87 -1.29 -8.18
CA VAL A 363 22.77 -2.44 -8.02
C VAL A 363 24.09 -2.23 -8.76
N GLU A 364 24.09 -1.57 -9.92
CA GLU A 364 25.31 -1.21 -10.64
C GLU A 364 26.18 -0.25 -9.81
N ASP A 365 25.59 0.73 -9.14
CA ASP A 365 26.35 1.64 -8.29
C ASP A 365 26.77 1.00 -6.96
N MET A 366 25.98 0.08 -6.40
CA MET A 366 26.43 -0.77 -5.29
C MET A 366 27.66 -1.61 -5.69
N LEU A 367 27.68 -2.16 -6.91
CA LEU A 367 28.83 -2.89 -7.45
C LEU A 367 30.05 -2.00 -7.64
N ASN A 368 29.86 -0.79 -8.17
CA ASN A 368 30.93 0.18 -8.35
C ASN A 368 31.53 0.57 -6.99
N GLU A 369 30.69 0.87 -6.01
CA GLU A 369 31.10 1.27 -4.66
C GLU A 369 31.93 0.17 -3.98
N VAL A 370 31.45 -1.08 -3.97
CA VAL A 370 32.20 -2.19 -3.33
C VAL A 370 33.51 -2.51 -4.07
N LYS A 371 33.56 -2.30 -5.39
CA LYS A 371 34.77 -2.43 -6.22
C LYS A 371 35.71 -1.23 -6.07
N GLY A 372 35.32 -0.16 -5.37
CA GLY A 372 36.10 1.08 -5.23
C GLY A 372 36.19 1.89 -6.52
N SER A 373 35.20 1.75 -7.39
CA SER A 373 35.04 2.47 -8.66
C SER A 373 34.09 3.65 -8.50
N LYS A 374 34.15 4.60 -9.44
CA LYS A 374 33.22 5.74 -9.45
C LYS A 374 31.80 5.27 -9.80
N MET A 375 30.79 5.81 -9.12
CA MET A 375 29.38 5.62 -9.48
C MET A 375 29.14 6.02 -10.95
N ALA A 376 28.33 5.21 -11.64
CA ALA A 376 27.99 5.35 -13.04
C ALA A 376 26.80 6.28 -13.26
N ASN A 377 25.83 6.32 -12.34
CA ASN A 377 24.60 7.10 -12.52
C ASN A 377 24.69 8.44 -11.78
N SER A 378 24.21 9.52 -12.44
CA SER A 378 24.04 10.82 -11.80
C SER A 378 22.64 10.94 -11.17
N LEU A 379 22.51 11.79 -10.15
CA LEU A 379 21.22 12.08 -9.51
C LEU A 379 20.17 12.58 -10.52
N MET A 380 20.59 13.40 -11.49
CA MET A 380 19.70 13.92 -12.53
C MET A 380 19.18 12.82 -13.45
N ASP A 381 20.03 11.89 -13.88
CA ASP A 381 19.63 10.79 -14.75
C ASP A 381 18.68 9.81 -14.04
N VAL A 382 18.93 9.56 -12.75
CA VAL A 382 18.08 8.69 -11.92
C VAL A 382 16.72 9.35 -11.68
N GLU A 383 16.67 10.65 -11.41
CA GLU A 383 15.40 11.36 -11.23
C GLU A 383 14.57 11.36 -12.52
N GLU A 384 15.19 11.56 -13.69
CA GLU A 384 14.49 11.44 -14.98
C GLU A 384 13.94 10.01 -15.20
N LYS A 385 14.75 8.97 -14.95
CA LYS A 385 14.28 7.57 -15.02
C LYS A 385 13.12 7.32 -14.05
N LYS A 386 13.16 7.90 -12.86
CA LYS A 386 12.10 7.77 -11.85
C LYS A 386 10.80 8.42 -12.34
N GLN A 387 10.87 9.59 -12.97
CA GLN A 387 9.70 10.23 -13.59
C GLN A 387 9.14 9.40 -14.75
N GLN A 388 10.00 8.83 -15.61
CA GLN A 388 9.56 7.92 -16.66
C GLN A 388 8.86 6.68 -16.10
N VAL A 389 9.43 6.04 -15.07
CA VAL A 389 8.80 4.89 -14.39
C VAL A 389 7.43 5.29 -13.85
N LYS A 390 7.32 6.43 -13.15
CA LYS A 390 6.04 6.92 -12.65
C LYS A 390 4.99 7.06 -13.75
N ILE A 391 5.34 7.65 -14.90
CA ILE A 391 4.43 7.80 -16.04
C ILE A 391 3.92 6.43 -16.52
N LEU A 392 4.84 5.46 -16.71
CA LEU A 392 4.49 4.12 -17.18
C LEU A 392 3.54 3.40 -16.19
N GLN A 393 3.81 3.51 -14.89
CA GLN A 393 2.93 2.93 -13.86
C GLN A 393 1.54 3.60 -13.85
N LEU A 394 1.49 4.93 -14.03
CA LEU A 394 0.25 5.69 -14.03
C LEU A 394 -0.63 5.35 -15.24
N ILE A 395 -0.06 5.28 -16.44
CA ILE A 395 -0.84 4.95 -17.64
C ILE A 395 -1.37 3.52 -17.60
N GLU A 396 -0.62 2.56 -17.04
CA GLU A 396 -1.11 1.19 -16.82
C GLU A 396 -2.29 1.18 -15.84
N LEU A 397 -2.20 1.97 -14.75
CA LEU A 397 -3.29 2.09 -13.78
C LEU A 397 -4.56 2.66 -14.43
N LEU A 398 -4.43 3.76 -15.17
CA LEU A 398 -5.55 4.39 -15.86
C LEU A 398 -6.12 3.48 -16.95
N GLU A 399 -5.28 2.79 -17.71
CA GLU A 399 -5.72 1.81 -18.71
C GLU A 399 -6.57 0.71 -18.06
N TYR A 400 -6.09 0.11 -16.97
CA TYR A 400 -6.83 -0.96 -16.30
C TYR A 400 -8.21 -0.48 -15.81
N ILE A 401 -8.25 0.71 -15.20
CA ILE A 401 -9.49 1.35 -14.74
C ILE A 401 -10.44 1.56 -15.93
N PHE A 402 -9.95 2.13 -17.04
CA PHE A 402 -10.78 2.43 -18.20
C PHE A 402 -11.25 1.17 -18.94
N SER A 403 -10.41 0.13 -18.97
CA SER A 403 -10.77 -1.19 -19.47
C SER A 403 -11.87 -1.84 -18.61
N CYS A 404 -11.83 -1.68 -17.28
CA CYS A 404 -12.92 -2.11 -16.40
C CYS A 404 -14.24 -1.37 -16.72
N LEU A 405 -14.18 -0.05 -16.90
CA LEU A 405 -15.35 0.76 -17.27
C LEU A 405 -15.96 0.35 -18.61
N LYS A 406 -15.12 0.12 -19.63
CA LYS A 406 -15.57 -0.39 -20.94
C LYS A 406 -16.20 -1.78 -20.83
N GLY A 407 -15.67 -2.63 -19.95
CA GLY A 407 -16.17 -3.98 -19.69
C GLY A 407 -17.38 -4.06 -18.75
N GLY A 408 -17.92 -2.93 -18.27
CA GLY A 408 -19.04 -2.88 -17.33
C GLY A 408 -18.72 -3.39 -15.93
N LYS A 409 -17.43 -3.55 -15.58
CA LYS A 409 -16.99 -3.91 -14.24
C LYS A 409 -16.90 -2.65 -13.38
N ASN A 410 -17.19 -2.75 -12.09
CA ASN A 410 -17.09 -1.63 -11.16
C ASN A 410 -15.64 -1.48 -10.63
N PRO A 411 -14.89 -0.43 -11.02
CA PRO A 411 -13.52 -0.20 -10.55
C PRO A 411 -13.42 0.47 -9.17
N THR A 412 -14.53 0.63 -8.42
CA THR A 412 -14.57 1.47 -7.21
C THR A 412 -13.46 1.14 -6.19
N ASN A 413 -13.13 -0.14 -5.98
CA ASN A 413 -12.06 -0.52 -5.06
C ASN A 413 -10.67 -0.06 -5.54
N VAL A 414 -10.43 -0.13 -6.86
CA VAL A 414 -9.18 0.33 -7.49
C VAL A 414 -9.04 1.84 -7.35
N TRP A 415 -10.14 2.57 -7.56
CA TRP A 415 -10.20 4.02 -7.35
C TRP A 415 -9.91 4.40 -5.90
N LYS A 416 -10.57 3.77 -4.92
CA LYS A 416 -10.37 4.03 -3.49
C LYS A 416 -8.89 3.86 -3.12
N MET A 417 -8.25 2.77 -3.54
CA MET A 417 -6.84 2.54 -3.27
C MET A 417 -5.92 3.55 -3.98
N MET A 418 -6.24 3.95 -5.21
CA MET A 418 -5.46 4.97 -5.90
C MET A 418 -5.50 6.30 -5.13
N PHE A 419 -6.67 6.74 -4.69
CA PHE A 419 -6.83 7.98 -3.94
C PHE A 419 -6.21 7.96 -2.54
N ALA A 420 -6.35 6.84 -1.82
CA ALA A 420 -5.66 6.64 -0.55
C ALA A 420 -4.14 6.77 -0.71
N ASN A 421 -3.58 6.29 -1.83
CA ASN A 421 -2.15 6.32 -2.08
C ASN A 421 -1.57 7.70 -2.41
N ILE A 422 -2.35 8.55 -3.10
CA ILE A 422 -1.92 9.88 -3.51
C ILE A 422 -2.34 10.98 -2.53
N ASP A 423 -3.01 10.61 -1.42
CA ASP A 423 -3.54 11.50 -0.39
C ASP A 423 -4.27 12.72 -0.97
N SER A 424 -5.04 12.48 -2.03
CA SER A 424 -5.75 13.49 -2.81
C SER A 424 -7.07 12.89 -3.27
N VAL A 425 -8.17 13.59 -2.98
CA VAL A 425 -9.53 13.31 -3.47
C VAL A 425 -10.17 14.63 -3.90
N PRO A 426 -11.27 14.63 -4.68
CA PRO A 426 -11.99 15.85 -4.97
C PRO A 426 -12.45 16.48 -3.64
N GLY A 427 -12.15 17.78 -3.45
CA GLY A 427 -12.51 18.51 -2.23
C GLY A 427 -11.53 18.38 -1.05
N SER A 428 -10.39 17.68 -1.22
CA SER A 428 -9.31 17.68 -0.22
C SER A 428 -8.58 19.04 -0.15
N ARG A 429 -8.08 19.40 1.04
CA ARG A 429 -7.21 20.60 1.23
C ARG A 429 -5.82 20.42 0.64
N THR A 430 -5.38 19.17 0.41
CA THR A 430 -4.07 18.80 -0.14
C THR A 430 -4.05 18.86 -1.67
N ALA A 431 -5.21 18.94 -2.33
CA ALA A 431 -5.30 19.31 -3.74
C ALA A 431 -4.58 20.66 -3.90
N THR A 432 -3.66 20.72 -4.85
CA THR A 432 -2.86 21.91 -5.15
C THR A 432 -3.77 23.15 -5.24
N GLU A 433 -3.24 24.34 -4.95
CA GLU A 433 -3.95 25.64 -5.08
C GLU A 433 -4.66 25.84 -6.45
N LYS A 434 -4.41 24.96 -7.42
CA LYS A 434 -5.02 24.91 -8.75
C LYS A 434 -6.37 24.20 -8.83
N PHE A 435 -6.72 23.27 -7.93
CA PHE A 435 -8.10 22.75 -7.90
C PHE A 435 -8.95 23.65 -7.01
N ASP A 436 -9.91 24.27 -7.66
CA ASP A 436 -10.68 25.40 -7.18
C ASP A 436 -11.44 25.06 -5.88
N VAL A 437 -11.17 25.81 -4.81
CA VAL A 437 -11.89 25.80 -3.52
C VAL A 437 -13.41 25.84 -3.74
N SER A 438 -13.84 26.37 -4.88
CA SER A 438 -15.23 26.43 -5.32
C SER A 438 -16.01 25.11 -5.38
N TRP A 439 -15.36 23.95 -5.57
CA TRP A 439 -16.08 22.67 -5.52
C TRP A 439 -16.54 22.31 -4.10
N ILE A 440 -15.82 22.79 -3.08
CA ILE A 440 -16.21 22.61 -1.67
C ILE A 440 -17.52 23.32 -1.40
N ASP A 441 -17.75 24.51 -1.97
CA ASP A 441 -19.02 25.24 -1.79
C ASP A 441 -20.24 24.46 -2.30
N ILE A 442 -20.03 23.64 -3.34
CA ILE A 442 -21.07 22.78 -3.93
C ILE A 442 -21.28 21.55 -3.05
N ILE A 443 -20.20 20.86 -2.69
CA ILE A 443 -20.22 19.53 -2.06
C ILE A 443 -20.46 19.60 -0.54
N ASP A 444 -20.02 20.67 0.13
CA ASP A 444 -20.12 20.81 1.58
C ASP A 444 -21.50 21.29 2.03
N VAL A 445 -22.19 20.43 2.78
CA VAL A 445 -23.51 20.71 3.36
C VAL A 445 -23.50 21.79 4.43
N THR A 446 -22.33 22.12 4.99
CA THR A 446 -22.16 23.22 5.97
C THR A 446 -22.01 24.58 5.29
N VAL A 447 -21.63 24.60 4.01
CA VAL A 447 -21.56 25.83 3.23
C VAL A 447 -22.95 26.17 2.72
N THR A 448 -23.46 27.35 3.05
CA THR A 448 -24.83 27.78 2.67
C THR A 448 -24.88 28.70 1.45
N GLU A 449 -23.72 29.21 1.00
CA GLU A 449 -23.61 30.21 -0.05
C GLU A 449 -22.55 29.78 -1.06
N LEU A 450 -22.79 30.03 -2.35
CA LEU A 450 -21.84 29.72 -3.42
C LEU A 450 -20.92 30.90 -3.67
N SER A 451 -19.63 30.66 -3.85
CA SER A 451 -18.76 31.64 -4.50
C SER A 451 -19.11 31.80 -5.99
N PRO A 452 -18.74 32.92 -6.64
CA PRO A 452 -18.93 33.08 -8.09
C PRO A 452 -18.27 31.99 -8.93
N ALA A 453 -17.12 31.48 -8.49
CA ALA A 453 -16.44 30.36 -9.13
C ALA A 453 -17.26 29.06 -8.99
N ALA A 454 -17.85 28.81 -7.82
CA ALA A 454 -18.64 27.62 -7.54
C ALA A 454 -19.92 27.62 -8.35
N TYR A 455 -20.60 28.76 -8.41
CA TYR A 455 -21.78 28.93 -9.26
C TYR A 455 -21.46 28.68 -10.75
N ARG A 456 -20.35 29.23 -11.27
CA ARG A 456 -19.93 28.96 -12.65
C ARG A 456 -19.65 27.47 -12.90
N ASN A 457 -18.98 26.79 -11.97
CA ASN A 457 -18.69 25.36 -12.10
C ASN A 457 -19.96 24.51 -12.01
N LEU A 458 -20.90 24.85 -11.13
CA LEU A 458 -22.21 24.21 -11.07
C LEU A 458 -23.01 24.42 -12.36
N LYS A 459 -22.94 25.62 -12.94
CA LYS A 459 -23.59 25.92 -14.23
C LYS A 459 -22.99 25.12 -15.38
N LYS A 460 -21.66 24.89 -15.40
CA LYS A 460 -20.98 24.05 -16.41
C LYS A 460 -21.41 22.58 -16.37
N THR A 461 -21.78 22.07 -15.19
CA THR A 461 -22.05 20.65 -14.96
C THR A 461 -23.53 20.33 -14.74
N MET A 462 -24.42 21.29 -15.03
CA MET A 462 -25.86 21.13 -14.76
C MET A 462 -26.45 19.94 -15.54
N ASN A 463 -26.10 19.80 -16.82
CA ASN A 463 -26.50 18.65 -17.62
C ASN A 463 -26.02 17.30 -17.04
N ILE A 464 -24.81 17.26 -16.48
CA ILE A 464 -24.25 16.08 -15.81
C ILE A 464 -25.05 15.81 -14.53
N TRP A 465 -25.31 16.83 -13.73
CA TRP A 465 -26.09 16.74 -12.50
C TRP A 465 -27.50 16.19 -12.75
N GLU A 466 -28.20 16.73 -13.75
CA GLU A 466 -29.55 16.28 -14.15
C GLU A 466 -29.57 14.80 -14.57
N ALA A 467 -28.54 14.33 -15.28
CA ALA A 467 -28.41 12.93 -15.68
C ALA A 467 -27.96 12.02 -14.51
N PHE A 468 -27.17 12.54 -13.57
CA PHE A 468 -26.65 11.83 -12.40
C PHE A 468 -27.74 11.50 -11.38
N VAL A 469 -28.59 12.48 -11.05
CA VAL A 469 -29.61 12.40 -10.00
C VAL A 469 -30.51 11.15 -10.07
N PRO A 470 -31.12 10.79 -11.23
CA PRO A 470 -31.96 9.60 -11.30
C PRO A 470 -31.17 8.32 -11.11
N LEU A 471 -30.00 8.18 -11.74
CA LEU A 471 -29.13 7.00 -11.63
C LEU A 471 -28.68 6.79 -10.18
N PHE A 472 -28.24 7.86 -9.53
CA PHE A 472 -27.82 7.83 -8.14
C PHE A 472 -28.94 7.38 -7.20
N ARG A 473 -30.16 7.87 -7.41
CA ARG A 473 -31.33 7.51 -6.58
C ARG A 473 -31.72 6.05 -6.74
N GLU A 474 -31.66 5.51 -7.96
CA GLU A 474 -31.97 4.10 -8.22
C GLU A 474 -31.01 3.16 -7.50
N GLU A 475 -29.73 3.55 -7.45
CA GLU A 475 -28.66 2.81 -6.79
C GLU A 475 -28.72 2.85 -5.25
N LEU A 476 -29.42 3.81 -4.64
CA LEU A 476 -29.54 3.93 -3.20
C LEU A 476 -30.64 3.01 -2.61
N PRO A 477 -30.42 2.43 -1.42
CA PRO A 477 -31.48 1.71 -0.72
C PRO A 477 -32.64 2.67 -0.38
N VAL A 478 -33.86 2.12 -0.37
CA VAL A 478 -35.10 2.91 -0.32
C VAL A 478 -35.12 3.92 0.84
N LYS A 479 -34.65 3.49 2.02
CA LYS A 479 -34.62 4.29 3.25
C LYS A 479 -33.64 5.48 3.20
N GLU A 480 -32.64 5.44 2.31
CA GLU A 480 -31.67 6.53 2.11
C GLU A 480 -32.04 7.50 0.97
N ARG A 481 -33.05 7.18 0.16
CA ARG A 481 -33.46 8.03 -0.99
C ARG A 481 -34.00 9.40 -0.57
N GLN A 482 -34.70 9.47 0.57
CA GLN A 482 -35.20 10.73 1.13
C GLN A 482 -34.05 11.66 1.49
N LEU A 483 -32.98 11.14 2.12
CA LEU A 483 -31.80 11.92 2.47
C LEU A 483 -31.09 12.47 1.22
N ALA A 484 -31.00 11.67 0.16
CA ALA A 484 -30.43 12.11 -1.12
C ALA A 484 -31.27 13.22 -1.76
N GLN A 485 -32.60 13.14 -1.66
CA GLN A 485 -33.51 14.21 -2.10
C GLN A 485 -33.31 15.50 -1.29
N LYS A 486 -33.09 15.41 0.02
CA LYS A 486 -32.74 16.57 0.86
C LYS A 486 -31.46 17.25 0.41
N TYR A 487 -30.41 16.47 0.13
CA TYR A 487 -29.16 17.01 -0.40
C TYR A 487 -29.34 17.66 -1.77
N GLN A 488 -30.08 17.03 -2.69
CA GLN A 488 -30.38 17.59 -4.01
C GLN A 488 -31.12 18.93 -3.92
N PHE A 489 -32.08 19.03 -2.99
CA PHE A 489 -32.81 20.26 -2.75
C PHE A 489 -31.88 21.36 -2.23
N LEU A 490 -30.99 21.06 -1.27
CA LEU A 490 -30.01 22.03 -0.75
C LEU A 490 -29.15 22.63 -1.86
N VAL A 491 -28.56 21.81 -2.74
CA VAL A 491 -27.74 22.30 -3.88
C VAL A 491 -28.56 23.19 -4.80
N SER A 492 -29.84 22.85 -5.03
CA SER A 492 -30.75 23.66 -5.85
C SER A 492 -31.07 25.01 -5.20
N GLU A 493 -31.26 25.05 -3.88
CA GLU A 493 -31.52 26.29 -3.14
C GLU A 493 -30.28 27.20 -3.08
N LYS A 494 -29.09 26.63 -2.89
CA LYS A 494 -27.81 27.37 -3.00
C LYS A 494 -27.71 28.11 -4.34
N MET A 495 -28.07 27.43 -5.42
CA MET A 495 -28.04 28.01 -6.77
C MET A 495 -29.05 29.15 -6.92
N LYS A 496 -30.32 28.94 -6.56
CA LYS A 496 -31.37 29.99 -6.65
C LYS A 496 -31.02 31.22 -5.80
N ARG A 497 -30.47 31.00 -4.61
CA ARG A 497 -30.06 32.07 -3.71
C ARG A 497 -28.96 32.92 -4.34
N PHE A 498 -27.93 32.28 -4.90
CA PHE A 498 -26.87 32.98 -5.62
C PHE A 498 -27.42 33.79 -6.80
N GLU A 499 -28.35 33.24 -7.58
CA GLU A 499 -28.97 33.93 -8.72
C GLU A 499 -29.78 35.17 -8.30
N ALA A 500 -30.45 35.11 -7.14
CA ALA A 500 -31.19 36.24 -6.59
C ALA A 500 -30.28 37.34 -6.06
N GLU A 501 -29.17 36.97 -5.41
CA GLU A 501 -28.21 37.90 -4.82
C GLU A 501 -27.26 38.51 -5.86
N GLN A 502 -26.95 37.78 -6.95
CA GLN A 502 -25.98 38.16 -7.99
C GLN A 502 -26.58 38.04 -9.42
N PRO A 503 -27.61 38.82 -9.77
CA PRO A 503 -28.37 38.67 -11.02
C PRO A 503 -27.58 39.01 -12.30
N ASP A 504 -26.46 39.71 -12.18
CA ASP A 504 -25.60 40.02 -13.33
C ASP A 504 -24.67 38.85 -13.68
N LEU A 505 -24.17 38.13 -12.67
CA LEU A 505 -23.34 36.93 -12.85
C LEU A 505 -24.19 35.71 -13.26
N SER A 506 -25.46 35.66 -12.87
CA SER A 506 -26.34 34.54 -13.25
C SER A 506 -26.62 34.47 -14.75
N LYS A 507 -26.59 35.61 -15.45
CA LYS A 507 -26.82 35.75 -16.89
C LYS A 507 -25.61 35.38 -17.77
N GLU A 508 -24.44 35.15 -17.18
CA GLU A 508 -23.24 34.75 -17.90
C GLU A 508 -23.49 33.43 -18.67
N GLU A 509 -23.34 33.42 -19.99
CA GLU A 509 -23.46 32.18 -20.75
C GLU A 509 -22.23 31.30 -20.51
N VAL A 510 -22.48 30.06 -20.10
CA VAL A 510 -21.41 29.11 -19.78
C VAL A 510 -21.64 27.84 -20.59
N ARG A 511 -20.59 27.37 -21.28
CA ARG A 511 -20.61 26.11 -22.01
C ARG A 511 -20.80 24.94 -21.04
N GLN A 512 -21.78 24.08 -21.33
CA GLN A 512 -21.97 22.82 -20.63
C GLN A 512 -20.81 21.85 -20.94
N LEU A 513 -20.33 21.16 -19.91
CA LEU A 513 -19.31 20.12 -20.02
C LEU A 513 -19.97 18.76 -20.26
N ARG A 514 -19.28 17.88 -20.98
CA ARG A 514 -19.62 16.44 -20.99
C ARG A 514 -19.04 15.75 -19.75
N ALA A 515 -19.58 14.60 -19.35
CA ALA A 515 -19.06 13.90 -18.17
C ALA A 515 -17.61 13.43 -18.41
N CYS A 516 -17.26 13.06 -19.64
CA CYS A 516 -15.87 12.73 -19.97
C CYS A 516 -14.91 13.91 -19.81
N GLU A 517 -15.33 15.15 -20.10
CA GLU A 517 -14.52 16.36 -19.93
C GLU A 517 -14.34 16.65 -18.43
N LEU A 518 -15.42 16.59 -17.64
CA LEU A 518 -15.36 16.76 -16.18
C LEU A 518 -14.41 15.74 -15.52
N VAL A 519 -14.51 14.46 -15.89
CA VAL A 519 -13.66 13.41 -15.33
C VAL A 519 -12.21 13.57 -15.77
N SER A 520 -11.96 14.00 -17.01
CA SER A 520 -10.61 14.22 -17.52
C SER A 520 -9.90 15.35 -16.75
N ASP A 521 -10.54 16.50 -16.60
CA ASP A 521 -10.02 17.64 -15.85
C ASP A 521 -9.69 17.22 -14.40
N TRP A 522 -10.59 16.45 -13.80
CA TRP A 522 -10.42 15.96 -12.46
C TRP A 522 -9.25 14.97 -12.32
N LEU A 523 -9.14 13.99 -13.22
CA LEU A 523 -8.02 13.03 -13.21
C LEU A 523 -6.69 13.72 -13.43
N PHE A 524 -6.64 14.69 -14.34
CA PHE A 524 -5.40 15.40 -14.60
C PHE A 524 -4.90 16.13 -13.36
N VAL A 525 -5.76 16.91 -12.69
CA VAL A 525 -5.37 17.71 -11.53
C VAL A 525 -5.14 16.86 -10.27
N HIS A 526 -6.07 15.95 -9.95
CA HIS A 526 -6.01 15.22 -8.68
C HIS A 526 -5.16 13.96 -8.72
N VAL A 527 -4.98 13.38 -9.90
CA VAL A 527 -4.24 12.14 -10.07
C VAL A 527 -2.93 12.42 -10.77
N VAL A 528 -2.95 12.92 -12.01
CA VAL A 528 -1.71 13.04 -12.81
C VAL A 528 -0.72 14.02 -12.19
N GLU A 529 -1.11 15.26 -11.91
CA GLU A 529 -0.19 16.25 -11.30
C GLU A 529 0.35 15.76 -9.95
N LYS A 530 -0.52 15.22 -9.09
CA LYS A 530 -0.17 14.67 -7.77
C LYS A 530 0.75 13.44 -7.83
N TYR A 531 0.53 12.57 -8.80
CA TYR A 531 1.37 11.39 -9.02
C TYR A 531 2.80 11.78 -9.41
N MET A 532 2.94 12.87 -10.16
CA MET A 532 4.22 13.38 -10.64
C MET A 532 4.97 14.25 -9.62
N GLU A 533 4.34 14.67 -8.51
CA GLU A 533 5.03 15.38 -7.42
C GLU A 533 6.18 14.54 -6.82
N ASN A 534 7.32 15.18 -6.55
CA ASN A 534 8.57 14.50 -6.15
C ASN A 534 8.52 13.90 -4.73
N ASP A 535 7.67 14.42 -3.84
CA ASP A 535 7.72 14.16 -2.40
C ASP A 535 6.88 12.96 -1.91
N ASN A 536 6.08 12.32 -2.76
CA ASN A 536 5.12 11.32 -2.26
C ASN A 536 5.73 9.92 -2.09
N THR A 537 6.27 9.65 -0.90
CA THR A 537 6.85 8.38 -0.40
C THR A 537 5.88 7.19 -0.40
N THR A 538 4.57 7.42 -0.55
CA THR A 538 3.49 6.43 -0.43
C THR A 538 3.17 5.66 -1.72
N LEU A 539 3.59 6.15 -2.89
CA LEU A 539 3.14 5.68 -4.21
C LEU A 539 3.61 4.30 -4.72
N SER A 540 4.44 3.56 -3.98
CA SER A 540 4.97 2.25 -4.43
C SER A 540 3.93 1.12 -4.51
N SER A 541 2.70 1.44 -4.13
CA SER A 541 1.57 0.55 -3.89
C SER A 541 0.47 0.60 -4.94
N THR A 542 0.39 1.62 -5.80
CA THR A 542 -0.66 1.72 -6.83
C THR A 542 -0.58 0.57 -7.83
N GLN A 543 0.63 0.09 -8.14
CA GLN A 543 0.81 -1.13 -8.94
C GLN A 543 0.42 -2.42 -8.21
N LYS A 544 0.33 -2.44 -6.87
CA LYS A 544 -0.25 -3.59 -6.13
C LYS A 544 -1.76 -3.70 -6.34
N ILE A 545 -2.39 -2.65 -6.86
CA ILE A 545 -3.82 -2.62 -7.21
C ILE A 545 -4.07 -3.34 -8.55
N LEU A 546 -3.10 -3.26 -9.47
CA LEU A 546 -3.21 -3.88 -10.77
C LEU A 546 -3.11 -5.41 -10.67
N PRO A 547 -3.85 -6.17 -11.48
CA PRO A 547 -3.59 -7.60 -11.64
C PRO A 547 -2.14 -7.84 -12.05
N LEU A 548 -1.52 -8.87 -11.47
CA LEU A 548 -0.15 -9.23 -11.85
C LEU A 548 -0.06 -9.56 -13.35
N GLY A 549 1.00 -9.06 -14.00
CA GLY A 549 1.24 -9.25 -15.42
C GLY A 549 0.35 -8.39 -16.33
N PHE A 550 -0.44 -7.46 -15.76
CA PHE A 550 -1.08 -6.44 -16.56
C PHE A 550 0.01 -5.56 -17.21
N CYS A 551 0.03 -5.54 -18.53
CA CYS A 551 0.86 -4.66 -19.33
C CYS A 551 -0.05 -3.75 -20.16
N LEU A 552 0.47 -2.58 -20.51
CA LEU A 552 -0.22 -1.68 -21.41
C LEU A 552 -0.46 -2.37 -22.77
N PRO A 553 -1.72 -2.45 -23.26
CA PRO A 553 -2.00 -3.00 -24.59
C PRO A 553 -1.40 -2.13 -25.70
N ASP A 554 -0.87 -2.77 -26.76
CA ASP A 554 -0.27 -2.07 -27.90
C ASP A 554 -1.23 -1.09 -28.61
N ASP A 555 -2.55 -1.37 -28.55
CA ASP A 555 -3.60 -0.53 -29.13
C ASP A 555 -4.13 0.54 -28.16
N SER A 556 -3.60 0.61 -26.93
CA SER A 556 -3.97 1.64 -25.98
C SER A 556 -3.57 3.03 -26.49
N PRO A 557 -4.47 4.03 -26.44
CA PRO A 557 -4.10 5.42 -26.66
C PRO A 557 -2.93 5.91 -25.78
N PHE A 558 -2.73 5.32 -24.60
CA PHE A 558 -1.63 5.67 -23.72
C PHE A 558 -0.26 5.17 -24.21
N GLN A 559 -0.20 4.28 -25.20
CA GLN A 559 1.07 3.81 -25.77
C GLN A 559 1.89 4.97 -26.34
N GLU A 560 1.23 5.98 -26.92
CA GLU A 560 1.90 7.21 -27.41
C GLU A 560 2.67 7.94 -26.29
N ILE A 561 2.12 7.97 -25.07
CA ILE A 561 2.78 8.56 -23.90
C ILE A 561 3.96 7.70 -23.45
N ALA A 562 3.79 6.37 -23.44
CA ALA A 562 4.84 5.44 -23.07
C ALA A 562 6.06 5.60 -23.99
N ASP A 563 5.84 5.61 -25.30
CA ASP A 563 6.90 5.73 -26.31
C ASP A 563 7.64 7.07 -26.16
N ILE A 564 6.91 8.18 -26.03
CA ILE A 564 7.52 9.51 -25.86
C ILE A 564 8.29 9.60 -24.55
N ALA A 565 7.78 9.02 -23.45
CA ALA A 565 8.48 9.01 -22.17
C ALA A 565 9.83 8.29 -22.29
N MET A 566 9.88 7.20 -23.05
CA MET A 566 11.08 6.40 -23.24
C MET A 566 12.07 7.00 -24.24
N GLU A 567 11.58 7.64 -25.31
CA GLU A 567 12.44 8.17 -26.38
C GLU A 567 12.88 9.62 -26.17
N LYS A 568 12.00 10.46 -25.61
CA LYS A 568 12.18 11.92 -25.55
C LYS A 568 12.25 12.46 -24.13
N GLY A 569 11.68 11.75 -23.17
CA GLY A 569 11.73 12.09 -21.76
C GLY A 569 10.36 12.33 -21.14
N SER A 570 10.35 12.37 -19.81
CA SER A 570 9.16 12.49 -18.97
C SER A 570 8.40 13.79 -19.21
N LYS A 571 9.11 14.90 -19.46
CA LYS A 571 8.53 16.22 -19.68
C LYS A 571 7.70 16.28 -20.97
N GLU A 572 8.24 15.75 -22.06
CA GLU A 572 7.58 15.69 -23.36
C GLU A 572 6.35 14.77 -23.31
N ALA A 573 6.43 13.69 -22.55
CA ALA A 573 5.31 12.77 -22.33
C ALA A 573 4.19 13.44 -21.53
N LEU A 574 4.52 14.16 -20.45
CA LEU A 574 3.53 14.92 -19.66
C LEU A 574 2.85 16.02 -20.47
N ALA A 575 3.57 16.67 -21.40
CA ALA A 575 3.03 17.74 -22.23
C ALA A 575 1.87 17.29 -23.15
N ILE A 576 1.79 15.99 -23.48
CA ILE A 576 0.70 15.43 -24.28
C ILE A 576 -0.36 14.68 -23.46
N PHE A 577 -0.14 14.50 -22.16
CA PHE A 577 -0.92 13.59 -21.33
C PHE A 577 -2.40 13.96 -21.29
N GLU A 578 -2.69 15.23 -21.00
CA GLU A 578 -4.07 15.76 -20.94
C GLU A 578 -4.83 15.54 -22.26
N LYS A 579 -4.15 15.77 -23.39
CA LYS A 579 -4.73 15.57 -24.73
C LYS A 579 -5.08 14.10 -24.98
N VAL A 580 -4.18 13.18 -24.64
CA VAL A 580 -4.40 11.73 -24.83
C VAL A 580 -5.49 11.23 -23.88
N LEU A 581 -5.49 11.66 -22.62
CA LEU A 581 -6.51 11.34 -21.63
C LEU A 581 -7.91 11.75 -22.11
N ASN A 582 -8.04 13.00 -22.58
CA ASN A 582 -9.29 13.53 -23.15
C ASN A 582 -9.77 12.71 -24.35
N LYS A 583 -8.85 12.33 -25.26
CA LYS A 583 -9.16 11.50 -26.43
C LYS A 583 -9.63 10.11 -26.01
N TYR A 584 -8.98 9.50 -25.01
CA TYR A 584 -9.34 8.19 -24.48
C TYR A 584 -10.76 8.22 -23.91
N LEU A 585 -11.00 9.10 -22.95
CA LEU A 585 -12.29 9.21 -22.25
C LEU A 585 -13.43 9.53 -23.21
N SER A 586 -13.19 10.36 -24.22
CA SER A 586 -14.19 10.65 -25.27
C SER A 586 -14.61 9.42 -26.08
N GLY A 587 -13.80 8.35 -26.09
CA GLY A 587 -14.13 7.06 -26.72
C GLY A 587 -14.93 6.12 -25.82
N ILE A 588 -15.10 6.43 -24.54
CA ILE A 588 -15.92 5.64 -23.60
C ILE A 588 -17.35 6.19 -23.62
N PRO A 589 -18.39 5.33 -23.67
CA PRO A 589 -19.78 5.80 -23.60
C PRO A 589 -20.03 6.62 -22.32
N GLU A 590 -20.64 7.80 -22.48
CA GLU A 590 -20.94 8.73 -21.37
C GLU A 590 -21.68 8.04 -20.21
N ILE A 591 -22.61 7.13 -20.50
CA ILE A 591 -23.34 6.39 -19.47
C ILE A 591 -22.43 5.53 -18.58
N CYS A 592 -21.36 4.95 -19.12
CA CYS A 592 -20.39 4.18 -18.33
C CYS A 592 -19.61 5.08 -17.38
N ILE A 593 -19.24 6.27 -17.84
CA ILE A 593 -18.57 7.30 -17.03
C ILE A 593 -19.52 7.78 -15.92
N MET A 594 -20.78 8.06 -16.26
CA MET A 594 -21.81 8.47 -15.30
C MET A 594 -22.04 7.41 -14.21
N MET A 595 -22.15 6.13 -14.58
CA MET A 595 -22.30 5.06 -13.59
C MET A 595 -21.07 4.93 -12.69
N ALA A 596 -19.86 5.15 -13.21
CA ALA A 596 -18.65 5.17 -12.38
C ALA A 596 -18.70 6.27 -11.31
N ILE A 597 -19.13 7.48 -11.69
CA ILE A 597 -19.34 8.61 -10.78
C ILE A 597 -20.42 8.24 -9.73
N VAL A 598 -21.53 7.64 -10.15
CA VAL A 598 -22.60 7.17 -9.27
C VAL A 598 -22.09 6.18 -8.23
N TYR A 599 -21.35 5.15 -8.64
CA TYR A 599 -20.82 4.16 -7.70
C TYR A 599 -19.84 4.77 -6.70
N PHE A 600 -18.95 5.65 -7.16
CA PHE A 600 -17.99 6.34 -6.29
C PHE A 600 -18.71 7.23 -5.25
N ILE A 601 -19.70 8.01 -5.68
CA ILE A 601 -20.46 8.90 -4.79
C ILE A 601 -21.41 8.11 -3.87
N LYS A 602 -21.99 7.00 -4.32
CA LYS A 602 -22.90 6.15 -3.51
C LYS A 602 -22.23 5.63 -2.27
N GLU A 603 -21.02 5.07 -2.42
CA GLU A 603 -20.23 4.59 -1.28
C GLU A 603 -19.98 5.72 -0.28
N THR A 604 -19.61 6.90 -0.80
CA THR A 604 -19.34 8.09 0.01
C THR A 604 -20.58 8.54 0.78
N PHE A 605 -21.71 8.60 0.09
CA PHE A 605 -22.98 9.04 0.65
C PHE A 605 -23.49 8.08 1.73
N LEU A 606 -23.42 6.77 1.48
CA LEU A 606 -23.89 5.76 2.43
C LEU A 606 -23.06 5.73 3.71
N HIS A 607 -21.76 5.97 3.59
CA HIS A 607 -20.86 6.06 4.73
C HIS A 607 -21.16 7.30 5.59
N SER A 608 -21.37 8.46 4.95
CA SER A 608 -21.61 9.74 5.64
C SER A 608 -23.07 9.98 6.07
N LYS A 609 -23.96 9.01 5.86
CA LYS A 609 -25.42 9.23 5.95
C LYS A 609 -25.93 9.72 7.30
N GLU A 610 -25.38 9.26 8.43
CA GLU A 610 -25.87 9.69 9.75
C GLU A 610 -25.44 11.13 10.05
N ALA A 611 -24.19 11.50 9.71
CA ALA A 611 -23.72 12.88 9.78
C ALA A 611 -24.51 13.79 8.82
N LEU A 612 -24.83 13.30 7.61
CA LEU A 612 -25.66 14.04 6.65
C LEU A 612 -27.08 14.24 7.15
N LYS A 613 -27.70 13.25 7.82
CA LYS A 613 -29.02 13.43 8.45
C LYS A 613 -29.00 14.57 9.45
N LEU A 614 -28.11 14.50 10.45
CA LEU A 614 -27.96 15.54 11.47
C LEU A 614 -27.77 16.93 10.87
N LYS A 615 -26.94 17.03 9.83
CA LYS A 615 -26.69 18.30 9.15
C LYS A 615 -27.86 18.78 8.29
N LEU A 616 -28.66 17.89 7.73
CA LEU A 616 -29.80 18.23 6.87
C LEU A 616 -31.14 18.27 7.63
N ASP A 617 -31.15 17.95 8.93
CA ASP A 617 -32.36 17.92 9.77
C ASP A 617 -33.07 19.28 9.82
N HIS A 618 -32.32 20.39 9.69
CA HIS A 618 -32.88 21.74 9.64
C HIS A 618 -33.52 22.11 8.30
N ILE A 619 -33.32 21.29 7.26
CA ILE A 619 -33.88 21.51 5.93
C ILE A 619 -35.23 20.79 5.84
N THR A 620 -36.30 21.57 5.94
CA THR A 620 -37.66 21.10 5.69
C THR A 620 -38.05 21.27 4.22
N ILE A 621 -38.43 20.18 3.56
CA ILE A 621 -38.94 20.17 2.18
C ILE A 621 -40.47 20.02 2.24
N PRO A 622 -41.25 21.03 1.79
CA PRO A 622 -42.70 20.94 1.72
C PRO A 622 -43.15 19.73 0.88
N GLY A 623 -43.87 18.79 1.50
CA GLY A 623 -44.39 17.57 0.86
C GLY A 623 -43.49 16.33 0.94
N LEU A 624 -42.25 16.44 1.43
CA LEU A 624 -41.35 15.30 1.66
C LEU A 624 -41.22 14.94 3.15
N ASP A 625 -41.40 15.93 4.04
CA ASP A 625 -41.38 15.78 5.51
C ASP A 625 -42.80 15.66 6.12
N LEU A 626 -43.81 15.38 5.29
CA LEU A 626 -45.16 15.03 5.72
C LEU A 626 -45.33 13.51 5.61
N ASP A 627 -44.69 12.79 6.53
CA ASP A 627 -45.10 11.49 7.06
C ASP A 627 -44.31 11.17 8.34
#